data_AF-A0A922CLH3-F1
#
_entry.id   AF-A0A922CLH3-F1
#
_cell.length_a   1.000
_cell.length_b   1.000
_cell.length_c   1.000
_cell.angle_alpha   90.00
_cell.angle_beta   90.00
_cell.angle_gamma   90.00
#
_symmetry.space_group_name_H-M   'P 1'
#
loop_
_entity.id
_entity.type
_entity.pdbx_description
1 polymer ?
#
loop_
_entity_poly.entity_id
_entity_poly.type
_entity_poly.pdbx_seq_one_letter_code
_entity_poly.pdbx_strand_id
1 'polypeptide(L)'
;MIDILKRMNENNESLEDLQPGDEDANDDDFDSDDNDEVDLEERIKNLDLNDADALWNVLTDDERNEFEALLSKGDVGSIMLQWEPWWVGNKEKKLVKDMDECKDELSRCPAIIEVPKLNTLTNIKPSPAIIFNITNVLSSYVFVIRYFNGEIEPVEGVLCLLNICANLDTNANFDDFATAVESVGQKCLQSELIQTDEISLNVMKHDTHLILKGPSDDNKKYYCQAALSHLSKIFSDAKKAEKLNKKVSDKGKDVNRFSKKFPEHTQSHLPKLDVSKVKKLLKKVEYYLSYIESYGMNME
;
A
#
# COMPACT_ATOMS: atom_id res chain seq x y z
N MET A 1 -5.96 3.51 11.82
CA MET A 1 -6.00 3.60 13.30
C MET A 1 -7.43 3.57 13.85
N ILE A 2 -8.37 4.31 13.26
CA ILE A 2 -9.80 4.31 13.68
C ILE A 2 -10.42 2.92 13.66
N ASP A 3 -10.33 2.21 12.54
CA ASP A 3 -10.93 0.87 12.41
C ASP A 3 -10.24 -0.17 13.29
N ILE A 4 -8.99 0.10 13.65
CA ILE A 4 -8.20 -0.72 14.57
C ILE A 4 -8.72 -0.51 16.00
N LEU A 5 -8.88 0.74 16.43
CA LEU A 5 -9.42 1.10 17.75
C LEU A 5 -10.89 0.67 17.91
N LYS A 6 -11.69 0.80 16.85
CA LYS A 6 -13.09 0.38 16.88
C LYS A 6 -13.25 -1.13 17.02
N ARG A 7 -12.43 -1.92 16.31
CA ARG A 7 -12.39 -3.39 16.46
C ARG A 7 -11.86 -3.85 17.81
N MET A 8 -10.93 -3.10 18.43
CA MET A 8 -10.49 -3.39 19.80
C MET A 8 -11.65 -3.28 20.78
N ASN A 9 -12.48 -2.24 20.65
CA ASN A 9 -13.65 -2.04 21.50
C ASN A 9 -14.72 -3.14 21.30
N GLU A 10 -15.02 -3.48 20.03
CA GLU A 10 -16.00 -4.53 19.68
C GLU A 10 -15.59 -5.95 20.16
N ASN A 11 -14.29 -6.25 20.19
CA ASN A 11 -13.80 -7.53 20.71
C ASN A 11 -13.86 -7.62 22.25
N ASN A 12 -13.88 -6.48 22.95
CA ASN A 12 -13.94 -6.42 24.41
C ASN A 12 -15.37 -6.71 24.91
N GLU A 13 -16.39 -6.16 24.24
CA GLU A 13 -17.82 -6.45 24.52
C GLU A 13 -18.19 -7.93 24.30
N SER A 14 -17.47 -8.65 23.42
CA SER A 14 -17.77 -10.04 23.05
C SER A 14 -17.31 -11.08 24.08
N LEU A 15 -16.49 -10.70 25.06
CA LEU A 15 -15.90 -11.60 26.05
C LEU A 15 -16.66 -11.65 27.39
N GLU A 16 -17.66 -10.80 27.60
CA GLU A 16 -18.44 -10.75 28.85
C GLU A 16 -19.60 -11.75 28.92
N ASP A 17 -19.96 -12.43 27.82
CA ASP A 17 -21.25 -13.16 27.73
C ASP A 17 -21.16 -14.69 27.92
N LEU A 18 -20.16 -15.18 28.67
CA LEU A 18 -20.03 -16.61 29.00
C LEU A 18 -19.73 -16.86 30.48
N GLN A 19 -20.78 -16.81 31.32
CA GLN A 19 -20.80 -17.55 32.58
C GLN A 19 -22.03 -18.49 32.65
N PRO A 20 -21.83 -19.79 32.93
CA PRO A 20 -22.92 -20.71 33.22
C PRO A 20 -23.39 -20.51 34.67
N GLY A 21 -24.70 -20.46 34.86
CA GLY A 21 -25.31 -20.21 36.15
C GLY A 21 -25.13 -21.34 37.17
N ASP A 22 -25.00 -20.94 38.44
CA ASP A 22 -25.55 -21.66 39.58
C ASP A 22 -25.86 -20.64 40.70
N GLU A 23 -27.03 -20.83 41.32
CA GLU A 23 -27.61 -20.00 42.37
C GLU A 23 -26.88 -20.18 43.70
N ASP A 24 -26.44 -19.09 44.34
CA ASP A 24 -26.55 -18.96 45.80
C ASP A 24 -26.42 -17.49 46.24
N ALA A 25 -27.45 -17.02 46.96
CA ALA A 25 -27.57 -15.67 47.46
C ALA A 25 -26.70 -15.47 48.71
N ASN A 26 -25.73 -14.56 48.63
CA ASN A 26 -25.26 -13.77 49.77
C ASN A 26 -24.88 -12.38 49.29
N ASP A 27 -25.56 -11.38 49.86
CA ASP A 27 -25.15 -9.98 49.88
C ASP A 27 -23.70 -9.88 50.37
N ASP A 28 -22.81 -9.41 49.50
CA ASP A 28 -21.71 -8.55 49.89
C ASP A 28 -21.48 -7.54 48.77
N ASP A 29 -21.88 -6.33 49.08
CA ASP A 29 -21.62 -5.05 48.43
C ASP A 29 -20.11 -4.92 48.15
N PHE A 30 -19.72 -5.01 46.87
CA PHE A 30 -18.44 -4.53 46.38
C PHE A 30 -18.65 -3.89 45.00
N ASP A 31 -18.91 -2.59 45.06
CA ASP A 31 -18.63 -1.56 44.07
C ASP A 31 -18.72 -2.02 42.60
N SER A 32 -19.92 -1.83 42.05
CA SER A 32 -20.05 -1.41 40.65
C SER A 32 -19.23 -0.13 40.51
N ASP A 33 -17.95 -0.26 40.17
CA ASP A 33 -17.16 0.81 39.57
C ASP A 33 -17.76 0.97 38.16
N ASP A 34 -18.96 1.55 38.12
CA ASP A 34 -19.49 2.27 36.96
C ASP A 34 -18.51 3.42 36.74
N ASN A 35 -17.35 3.09 36.19
CA ASN A 35 -16.47 4.05 35.60
C ASN A 35 -17.31 4.61 34.44
N ASP A 36 -17.88 5.79 34.68
CA ASP A 36 -18.33 6.73 33.66
C ASP A 36 -17.13 7.16 32.78
N GLU A 37 -16.28 6.21 32.34
CA GLU A 37 -15.29 6.45 31.32
C GLU A 37 -16.06 6.73 30.04
N VAL A 38 -16.19 8.02 29.77
CA VAL A 38 -16.70 8.56 28.51
C VAL A 38 -16.15 7.70 27.37
N ASP A 39 -17.06 7.19 26.54
CA ASP A 39 -16.75 6.33 25.41
C ASP A 39 -15.58 6.90 24.59
N LEU A 40 -14.64 6.04 24.20
CA LEU A 40 -13.46 6.43 23.44
C LEU A 40 -13.84 7.19 22.16
N GLU A 41 -14.95 6.80 21.51
CA GLU A 41 -15.48 7.48 20.32
C GLU A 41 -15.78 8.96 20.60
N GLU A 42 -16.39 9.29 21.75
CA GLU A 42 -16.67 10.66 22.14
C GLU A 42 -15.40 11.46 22.45
N ARG A 43 -14.41 10.81 23.08
CA ARG A 43 -13.11 11.42 23.42
C ARG A 43 -12.28 11.78 22.18
N ILE A 44 -12.32 10.97 21.12
CA ILE A 44 -11.53 11.20 19.89
C ILE A 44 -12.25 11.99 18.79
N LYS A 45 -13.56 12.24 18.93
CA LYS A 45 -14.42 12.84 17.89
C LYS A 45 -13.92 14.14 17.26
N ASN A 46 -13.29 15.01 18.06
CA ASN A 46 -12.80 16.32 17.61
C ASN A 46 -11.27 16.38 17.49
N LEU A 47 -10.60 15.24 17.55
CA LEU A 47 -9.14 15.16 17.52
C LEU A 47 -8.63 15.02 16.10
N ASP A 48 -7.46 15.60 15.81
CA ASP A 48 -6.77 15.31 14.56
C ASP A 48 -6.17 13.90 14.64
N LEU A 49 -6.74 12.99 13.86
CA LEU A 49 -6.37 11.58 13.84
C LEU A 49 -5.04 11.32 13.14
N ASN A 50 -4.44 12.34 12.51
CA ASN A 50 -3.09 12.28 11.97
C ASN A 50 -2.02 12.75 12.98
N ASP A 51 -2.42 13.24 14.15
CA ASP A 51 -1.51 13.61 15.24
C ASP A 51 -1.44 12.48 16.27
N ALA A 52 -0.41 11.65 16.13
CA ALA A 52 -0.20 10.48 16.97
C ALA A 52 0.03 10.83 18.45
N ASP A 53 0.65 11.98 18.74
CA ASP A 53 0.85 12.43 20.11
C ASP A 53 -0.45 12.96 20.72
N ALA A 54 -1.26 13.68 19.94
CA ALA A 54 -2.59 14.10 20.39
C ALA A 54 -3.47 12.87 20.71
N LEU A 55 -3.49 11.88 19.82
CA LEU A 55 -4.20 10.61 20.03
C LEU A 55 -3.73 9.88 21.28
N TRP A 56 -2.43 9.68 21.41
CA TRP A 56 -1.85 8.98 22.56
C TRP A 56 -2.16 9.66 23.89
N ASN A 57 -2.26 11.00 23.91
CA ASN A 57 -2.57 11.75 25.12
C ASN A 57 -4.03 11.63 25.54
N VAL A 58 -4.94 11.39 24.60
CA VAL A 58 -6.37 11.18 24.88
C VAL A 58 -6.66 9.78 25.44
N LEU A 59 -5.84 8.77 25.11
CA LEU A 59 -6.01 7.40 25.58
C LEU A 59 -5.84 7.25 27.11
N THR A 60 -6.57 6.33 27.74
CA THR A 60 -6.39 5.94 29.15
C THR A 60 -5.08 5.17 29.32
N ASP A 61 -4.64 4.94 30.56
CA ASP A 61 -3.44 4.14 30.79
C ASP A 61 -3.67 2.66 30.41
N ASP A 62 -4.88 2.14 30.58
CA ASP A 62 -5.24 0.76 30.21
C ASP A 62 -5.27 0.56 28.68
N GLU A 63 -5.89 1.49 27.93
CA GLU A 63 -5.89 1.48 26.45
C GLU A 63 -4.44 1.54 25.89
N ARG A 64 -3.56 2.32 26.53
CA ARG A 64 -2.13 2.38 26.15
C ARG A 64 -1.41 1.07 26.43
N ASN A 65 -1.66 0.46 27.59
CA ASN A 65 -1.06 -0.82 27.97
C ASN A 65 -1.50 -1.94 27.03
N GLU A 66 -2.77 -1.95 26.62
CA GLU A 66 -3.28 -2.92 25.66
C GLU A 66 -2.61 -2.78 24.29
N PHE A 67 -2.51 -1.55 23.77
CA PHE A 67 -1.79 -1.27 22.53
C PHE A 67 -0.34 -1.77 22.58
N GLU A 68 0.35 -1.53 23.70
CA GLU A 68 1.73 -2.01 23.90
C GLU A 68 1.84 -3.53 24.01
N ALA A 69 0.87 -4.17 24.66
CA ALA A 69 0.79 -5.63 24.74
C ALA A 69 0.58 -6.25 23.35
N LEU A 70 -0.23 -5.63 22.50
CA LEU A 70 -0.46 -6.07 21.12
C LEU A 70 0.80 -5.94 20.26
N LEU A 71 1.52 -4.81 20.36
CA LEU A 71 2.82 -4.64 19.70
C LEU A 71 3.84 -5.70 20.15
N SER A 72 3.89 -5.98 21.45
CA SER A 72 4.83 -6.95 22.05
C SER A 72 4.51 -8.39 21.63
N LYS A 73 3.23 -8.72 21.42
CA LYS A 73 2.78 -10.02 20.93
C LYS A 73 3.00 -10.20 19.42
N GLY A 74 3.21 -9.11 18.68
CA GLY A 74 3.36 -9.14 17.23
C GLY A 74 2.05 -9.42 16.47
N ASP A 75 0.90 -9.32 17.14
CA ASP A 75 -0.43 -9.65 16.59
C ASP A 75 -1.14 -8.43 16.00
N VAL A 76 -0.37 -7.49 15.43
CA VAL A 76 -0.93 -6.27 14.83
C VAL A 76 -1.70 -6.60 13.54
N GLY A 77 -1.33 -7.70 12.88
CA GLY A 77 -1.90 -8.13 11.61
C GLY A 77 -3.37 -8.56 11.69
N SER A 78 -3.85 -9.04 12.84
CA SER A 78 -5.25 -9.44 13.02
C SER A 78 -6.20 -8.25 13.09
N ILE A 79 -5.70 -7.09 13.54
CA ILE A 79 -6.50 -5.89 13.75
C ILE A 79 -6.45 -4.97 12.53
N MET A 80 -5.34 -5.01 11.78
CA MET A 80 -5.17 -4.27 10.52
C MET A 80 -6.23 -4.64 9.49
N LEU A 81 -6.92 -3.64 8.94
CA LEU A 81 -7.77 -3.82 7.77
C LEU A 81 -6.89 -4.19 6.57
N GLN A 82 -7.18 -5.34 5.98
CA GLN A 82 -6.51 -5.73 4.74
C GLN A 82 -7.08 -4.89 3.59
N TRP A 83 -6.19 -4.14 2.94
CA TRP A 83 -6.54 -3.38 1.76
C TRP A 83 -6.89 -4.33 0.61
N GLU A 84 -8.04 -4.11 -0.01
CA GLU A 84 -8.45 -4.84 -1.20
C GLU A 84 -7.81 -4.22 -2.45
N PRO A 85 -6.98 -4.97 -3.21
CA PRO A 85 -6.39 -4.43 -4.41
C PRO A 85 -7.42 -4.20 -5.50
N TRP A 86 -7.35 -3.03 -6.14
CA TRP A 86 -8.27 -2.62 -7.20
C TRP A 86 -8.22 -3.50 -8.46
N TRP A 87 -7.18 -4.33 -8.62
CA TRP A 87 -7.02 -5.26 -9.75
C TRP A 87 -7.67 -6.65 -9.52
N VAL A 88 -8.32 -6.89 -8.38
CA VAL A 88 -9.02 -8.16 -8.11
C VAL A 88 -10.38 -8.26 -8.84
N GLY A 89 -10.97 -7.13 -9.23
CA GLY A 89 -12.29 -7.08 -9.87
C GLY A 89 -12.28 -7.42 -11.36
N ASN A 90 -12.24 -8.70 -11.74
CA ASN A 90 -12.41 -9.10 -13.13
C ASN A 90 -13.90 -9.18 -13.51
N LYS A 91 -14.30 -8.54 -14.61
CA LYS A 91 -15.63 -8.68 -15.20
C LYS A 91 -15.63 -9.91 -16.10
N GLU A 92 -16.16 -11.04 -15.64
CA GLU A 92 -16.69 -12.03 -16.57
C GLU A 92 -17.78 -11.36 -17.42
N LYS A 93 -17.76 -11.58 -18.75
CA LYS A 93 -18.77 -11.03 -19.68
C LYS A 93 -20.15 -11.59 -19.32
N LYS A 94 -20.88 -10.90 -18.44
CA LYS A 94 -22.33 -11.10 -18.29
C LYS A 94 -23.00 -10.51 -19.54
N LEU A 95 -23.76 -11.33 -20.27
CA LEU A 95 -24.44 -10.95 -21.52
C LEU A 95 -25.48 -9.83 -21.33
N VAL A 96 -25.89 -9.57 -20.09
CA VAL A 96 -26.77 -8.47 -19.67
C VAL A 96 -26.21 -7.91 -18.35
N LYS A 97 -26.02 -6.60 -18.27
CA LYS A 97 -25.60 -5.89 -17.05
C LYS A 97 -26.28 -4.52 -17.01
N ASP A 98 -26.74 -4.10 -15.83
CA ASP A 98 -27.29 -2.75 -15.64
C ASP A 98 -26.17 -1.71 -15.77
N MET A 99 -26.46 -0.58 -16.43
CA MET A 99 -25.46 0.44 -16.78
C MET A 99 -24.73 1.05 -15.58
N ASP A 100 -25.34 1.00 -14.39
CA ASP A 100 -24.81 1.63 -13.17
C ASP A 100 -23.77 0.76 -12.43
N GLU A 101 -23.87 -0.58 -12.48
CA GLU A 101 -22.88 -1.50 -11.87
C GLU A 101 -21.48 -1.39 -12.52
N CYS A 102 -21.41 -0.88 -13.75
CA CYS A 102 -20.19 -0.87 -14.54
C CYS A 102 -19.21 0.25 -14.13
N LYS A 103 -19.73 1.34 -13.52
CA LYS A 103 -18.94 2.53 -13.13
C LYS A 103 -18.27 2.37 -11.78
N ASP A 104 -18.84 1.57 -10.88
CA ASP A 104 -18.46 1.56 -9.47
C ASP A 104 -17.12 0.81 -9.24
N GLU A 105 -16.86 -0.29 -9.96
CA GLU A 105 -15.63 -1.08 -9.79
C GLU A 105 -14.37 -0.40 -10.38
N LEU A 106 -14.50 0.30 -11.51
CA LEU A 106 -13.39 1.05 -12.11
C LEU A 106 -13.11 2.36 -11.37
N SER A 107 -14.06 2.85 -10.57
CA SER A 107 -13.86 4.04 -9.74
C SER A 107 -12.75 3.86 -8.70
N ARG A 108 -12.50 2.61 -8.26
CA ARG A 108 -11.43 2.24 -7.33
C ARG A 108 -10.03 2.24 -7.98
N CYS A 109 -9.96 2.23 -9.31
CA CYS A 109 -8.69 2.21 -10.03
C CYS A 109 -8.02 3.59 -9.98
N PRO A 110 -6.68 3.65 -9.89
CA PRO A 110 -5.95 4.90 -10.02
C PRO A 110 -6.26 5.60 -11.34
N ALA A 111 -6.37 6.93 -11.30
CA ALA A 111 -6.61 7.74 -12.49
C ALA A 111 -5.48 7.57 -13.51
N ILE A 112 -5.87 7.30 -14.76
CA ILE A 112 -4.93 7.17 -15.88
C ILE A 112 -4.48 8.56 -16.30
N ILE A 113 -3.16 8.77 -16.41
CA ILE A 113 -2.60 10.03 -16.89
C ILE A 113 -2.60 10.07 -18.42
N GLU A 114 -2.86 11.25 -18.98
CA GLU A 114 -2.69 11.47 -20.41
C GLU A 114 -1.21 11.45 -20.79
N VAL A 115 -0.89 10.76 -21.88
CA VAL A 115 0.48 10.63 -22.39
C VAL A 115 0.59 11.03 -23.85
N PRO A 116 1.76 11.52 -24.29
CA PRO A 116 1.98 11.81 -25.71
C PRO A 116 1.82 10.56 -26.58
N LYS A 117 1.49 10.75 -27.86
CA LYS A 117 1.52 9.64 -28.82
C LYS A 117 2.94 9.10 -28.94
N LEU A 118 3.11 7.79 -29.02
CA LEU A 118 4.44 7.17 -29.01
C LEU A 118 5.35 7.67 -30.14
N ASN A 119 4.79 7.93 -31.33
CA ASN A 119 5.52 8.46 -32.48
C ASN A 119 6.10 9.87 -32.25
N THR A 120 5.61 10.61 -31.25
CA THR A 120 6.18 11.90 -30.85
C THR A 120 7.38 11.74 -29.92
N LEU A 121 7.52 10.57 -29.26
CA LEU A 121 8.62 10.26 -28.36
C LEU A 121 9.76 9.56 -29.08
N THR A 122 9.45 8.69 -30.04
CA THR A 122 10.45 7.96 -30.83
C THR A 122 9.92 7.57 -32.20
N ASN A 123 10.81 7.55 -33.18
CA ASN A 123 10.56 6.98 -34.51
C ASN A 123 11.11 5.56 -34.65
N ILE A 124 11.77 5.04 -33.61
CA ILE A 124 12.34 3.69 -33.59
C ILE A 124 11.22 2.71 -33.24
N LYS A 125 11.06 1.66 -34.06
CA LYS A 125 10.16 0.55 -33.75
C LYS A 125 10.52 -0.04 -32.39
N PRO A 126 9.59 -0.09 -31.42
CA PRO A 126 9.87 -0.69 -30.12
C PRO A 126 10.26 -2.17 -30.25
N SER A 127 11.16 -2.61 -29.37
CA SER A 127 11.51 -4.03 -29.26
C SER A 127 10.30 -4.84 -28.79
N PRO A 128 10.05 -6.04 -29.34
CA PRO A 128 9.03 -6.96 -28.81
C PRO A 128 9.22 -7.27 -27.32
N ALA A 129 10.46 -7.27 -26.84
CA ALA A 129 10.82 -7.56 -25.45
C ALA A 129 10.36 -6.50 -24.43
N ILE A 130 9.88 -5.33 -24.90
CA ILE A 130 9.43 -4.25 -24.01
C ILE A 130 8.28 -4.67 -23.08
N ILE A 131 7.43 -5.60 -23.52
CA ILE A 131 6.32 -6.11 -22.70
C ILE A 131 6.81 -6.84 -21.45
N PHE A 132 7.96 -7.52 -21.53
CA PHE A 132 8.57 -8.21 -20.39
C PHE A 132 9.25 -7.23 -19.44
N ASN A 133 9.82 -6.14 -19.97
CA ASN A 133 10.29 -5.03 -19.15
C ASN A 133 9.16 -4.35 -18.38
N ILE A 134 8.04 -4.08 -19.06
CA ILE A 134 6.83 -3.56 -18.42
C ILE A 134 6.32 -4.56 -17.36
N THR A 135 6.34 -5.86 -17.67
CA THR A 135 5.97 -6.92 -16.71
C THR A 135 6.84 -6.88 -15.45
N ASN A 136 8.16 -6.74 -15.59
CA ASN A 136 9.06 -6.61 -14.43
C ASN A 136 8.69 -5.39 -13.57
N VAL A 137 8.41 -4.24 -14.20
CA VAL A 137 7.97 -3.03 -13.50
C VAL A 137 6.63 -3.22 -12.80
N LEU A 138 5.64 -3.82 -13.48
CA LEU A 138 4.31 -4.08 -12.91
C LEU A 138 4.39 -5.07 -11.74
N SER A 139 5.22 -6.10 -11.85
CA SER A 139 5.43 -7.09 -10.78
C SER A 139 6.02 -6.43 -9.53
N SER A 140 7.04 -5.58 -9.70
CA SER A 140 7.62 -4.81 -8.60
C SER A 140 6.62 -3.82 -7.99
N TYR A 141 5.81 -3.15 -8.82
CA TYR A 141 4.76 -2.27 -8.35
C TYR A 141 3.71 -3.02 -7.52
N VAL A 142 3.20 -4.14 -8.01
CA VAL A 142 2.24 -4.99 -7.29
C VAL A 142 2.79 -5.41 -5.93
N PHE A 143 4.02 -5.91 -5.91
CA PHE A 143 4.66 -6.35 -4.68
C PHE A 143 4.73 -5.21 -3.66
N VAL A 144 5.21 -4.04 -4.06
CA VAL A 144 5.40 -2.91 -3.15
C VAL A 144 4.04 -2.39 -2.65
N ILE A 145 3.03 -2.28 -3.51
CA ILE A 145 1.71 -1.82 -3.07
C ILE A 145 1.06 -2.81 -2.10
N ARG A 146 1.22 -4.12 -2.32
CA ARG A 146 0.80 -5.17 -1.37
C ARG A 146 1.56 -5.06 -0.04
N TYR A 147 2.87 -4.88 -0.11
CA TYR A 147 3.76 -4.79 1.05
C TYR A 147 3.36 -3.63 1.97
N PHE A 148 2.97 -2.50 1.40
CA PHE A 148 2.49 -1.33 2.14
C PHE A 148 0.97 -1.29 2.33
N ASN A 149 0.26 -2.40 2.09
CA ASN A 149 -1.19 -2.50 2.27
C ASN A 149 -1.97 -1.35 1.59
N GLY A 150 -1.55 -0.95 0.39
CA GLY A 150 -2.15 0.15 -0.38
C GLY A 150 -1.69 1.57 -0.01
N GLU A 151 -1.08 1.77 1.17
CA GLU A 151 -0.68 3.08 1.70
C GLU A 151 0.84 3.26 1.68
N ILE A 152 1.33 3.81 0.56
CA ILE A 152 2.77 3.94 0.32
C ILE A 152 3.29 5.33 0.68
N GLU A 153 4.28 5.40 1.56
CA GLU A 153 5.08 6.63 1.74
C GLU A 153 5.97 6.82 0.50
N PRO A 154 5.84 7.91 -0.28
CA PRO A 154 6.43 7.98 -1.61
C PRO A 154 7.95 7.76 -1.67
N VAL A 155 8.74 8.29 -0.74
CA VAL A 155 10.20 8.15 -0.78
C VAL A 155 10.62 6.70 -0.53
N GLU A 156 10.12 6.11 0.55
CA GLU A 156 10.40 4.72 0.92
C GLU A 156 9.93 3.75 -0.15
N GLY A 157 8.71 3.95 -0.65
CA GLY A 157 8.13 3.17 -1.74
C GLY A 157 9.01 3.14 -2.99
N VAL A 158 9.59 4.27 -3.37
CA VAL A 158 10.50 4.36 -4.53
C VAL A 158 11.82 3.64 -4.27
N LEU A 159 12.34 3.68 -3.05
CA LEU A 159 13.56 2.96 -2.68
C LEU A 159 13.33 1.44 -2.71
N CYS A 160 12.22 0.96 -2.15
CA CYS A 160 11.81 -0.44 -2.23
C CYS A 160 11.64 -0.88 -3.70
N LEU A 161 10.94 -0.09 -4.52
CA LEU A 161 10.78 -0.34 -5.96
C LEU A 161 12.12 -0.45 -6.68
N LEU A 162 13.03 0.49 -6.45
CA LEU A 162 14.37 0.46 -7.04
C LEU A 162 15.18 -0.75 -6.55
N ASN A 163 15.01 -1.17 -5.31
CA ASN A 163 15.74 -2.31 -4.78
C ASN A 163 15.32 -3.63 -5.47
N ILE A 164 14.03 -3.78 -5.81
CA ILE A 164 13.50 -5.03 -6.39
C ILE A 164 13.29 -5.03 -7.90
N CYS A 165 13.23 -3.86 -8.54
CA CYS A 165 12.96 -3.75 -9.97
C CYS A 165 14.25 -3.56 -10.77
N ALA A 166 14.82 -4.65 -11.28
CA ALA A 166 16.03 -4.60 -12.09
C ALA A 166 15.87 -3.72 -13.35
N ASN A 167 14.67 -3.66 -13.94
CA ASN A 167 14.43 -2.77 -15.08
C ASN A 167 14.52 -1.28 -14.70
N LEU A 168 14.03 -0.87 -13.53
CA LEU A 168 14.12 0.53 -13.08
C LEU A 168 15.52 0.84 -12.52
N ASP A 169 16.15 -0.12 -11.87
CA ASP A 169 17.42 0.09 -11.19
C ASP A 169 18.62 0.13 -12.13
N THR A 170 18.82 -0.96 -12.88
CA THR A 170 19.99 -1.20 -13.73
C THR A 170 19.66 -1.17 -15.22
N ASN A 171 18.41 -0.87 -15.58
CA ASN A 171 17.93 -0.88 -16.96
C ASN A 171 18.04 -2.27 -17.61
N ALA A 172 17.90 -3.34 -16.81
CA ALA A 172 17.88 -4.70 -17.30
C ALA A 172 16.74 -4.92 -18.30
N ASN A 173 16.99 -5.74 -19.32
CA ASN A 173 15.98 -6.19 -20.27
C ASN A 173 15.63 -7.65 -20.02
N PHE A 174 14.39 -8.01 -20.32
CA PHE A 174 13.87 -9.36 -20.18
C PHE A 174 13.32 -9.85 -21.51
N ASP A 175 13.49 -11.14 -21.79
CA ASP A 175 13.10 -11.76 -23.05
C ASP A 175 11.87 -12.67 -22.91
N ASP A 176 11.41 -12.91 -21.68
CA ASP A 176 10.23 -13.72 -21.38
C ASP A 176 9.54 -13.31 -20.07
N PHE A 177 8.28 -13.73 -19.91
CA PHE A 177 7.46 -13.42 -18.75
C PHE A 177 8.00 -14.02 -17.45
N ALA A 178 8.42 -15.29 -17.48
CA ALA A 178 8.83 -16.00 -16.27
C ALA A 178 10.07 -15.35 -15.67
N THR A 179 11.10 -15.08 -16.49
CA THR A 179 12.32 -14.42 -16.04
C THR A 179 12.05 -13.00 -15.53
N ALA A 180 11.16 -12.24 -16.18
CA ALA A 180 10.79 -10.90 -15.75
C ALA A 180 10.17 -10.88 -14.34
N VAL A 181 9.30 -11.84 -14.03
CA VAL A 181 8.62 -11.94 -12.73
C VAL A 181 9.52 -12.57 -11.67
N GLU A 182 10.22 -13.67 -11.99
CA GLU A 182 11.14 -14.34 -11.05
C GLU A 182 12.30 -13.42 -10.64
N SER A 183 12.77 -12.56 -11.54
CA SER A 183 13.79 -11.57 -11.19
C SER A 183 13.36 -10.64 -10.06
N VAL A 184 12.06 -10.31 -9.95
CA VAL A 184 11.55 -9.50 -8.84
C VAL A 184 11.55 -10.32 -7.56
N GLY A 185 11.04 -11.56 -7.60
CA GLY A 185 11.03 -12.44 -6.43
C GLY A 185 12.42 -12.71 -5.87
N GLN A 186 13.40 -12.98 -6.73
CA GLN A 186 14.80 -13.16 -6.32
C GLN A 186 15.38 -11.89 -5.67
N LYS A 187 15.05 -10.71 -6.20
CA LYS A 187 15.49 -9.45 -5.62
C LYS A 187 14.81 -9.16 -4.28
N CYS A 188 13.53 -9.50 -4.11
CA CYS A 188 12.85 -9.39 -2.82
C CYS A 188 13.55 -10.25 -1.75
N LEU A 189 13.91 -11.49 -2.07
CA LEU A 189 14.63 -12.39 -1.15
C LEU A 189 16.05 -11.90 -0.79
N GLN A 190 16.65 -11.09 -1.66
CA GLN A 190 17.99 -10.50 -1.46
C GLN A 190 17.92 -9.09 -0.87
N SER A 191 16.72 -8.55 -0.64
CA SER A 191 16.53 -7.19 -0.18
C SER A 191 16.87 -7.05 1.30
N GLU A 192 17.60 -5.99 1.64
CA GLU A 192 17.76 -5.57 3.04
C GLU A 192 16.64 -4.60 3.47
N LEU A 193 15.84 -4.10 2.53
CA LEU A 193 14.76 -3.13 2.78
C LEU A 193 13.39 -3.79 2.91
N ILE A 194 13.26 -5.04 2.46
CA ILE A 194 11.99 -5.75 2.35
C ILE A 194 12.14 -7.12 2.98
N GLN A 195 11.19 -7.47 3.84
CA GLN A 195 11.02 -8.84 4.31
C GLN A 195 9.93 -9.53 3.49
N THR A 196 10.18 -10.77 3.07
CA THR A 196 9.21 -11.49 2.25
C THR A 196 9.27 -12.98 2.51
N ASP A 197 8.18 -13.66 2.12
CA ASP A 197 8.03 -15.10 2.19
C ASP A 197 7.48 -15.65 0.86
N GLU A 198 7.43 -16.98 0.74
CA GLU A 198 6.94 -17.64 -0.47
C GLU A 198 5.47 -17.30 -0.78
N ILE A 199 4.65 -17.09 0.25
CA ILE A 199 3.23 -16.75 0.10
C ILE A 199 3.08 -15.39 -0.58
N SER A 200 3.81 -14.38 -0.10
CA SER A 200 3.84 -13.02 -0.64
C SER A 200 4.32 -13.00 -2.09
N LEU A 201 5.33 -13.82 -2.43
CA LEU A 201 5.82 -13.96 -3.80
C LEU A 201 4.78 -14.61 -4.73
N ASN A 202 4.06 -15.62 -4.25
CA ASN A 202 2.98 -16.25 -5.02
C ASN A 202 1.80 -15.29 -5.25
N VAL A 203 1.44 -14.49 -4.24
CA VAL A 203 0.44 -13.43 -4.37
C VAL A 203 0.88 -12.39 -5.39
N MET A 204 2.15 -11.94 -5.36
CA MET A 204 2.69 -11.02 -6.37
C MET A 204 2.57 -11.59 -7.79
N LYS A 205 2.92 -12.87 -8.00
CA LYS A 205 2.81 -13.53 -9.31
C LYS A 205 1.36 -13.56 -9.80
N HIS A 206 0.43 -13.94 -8.92
CA HIS A 206 -0.99 -13.98 -9.22
C HIS A 206 -1.55 -12.60 -9.59
N ASP A 207 -1.24 -11.59 -8.80
CA ASP A 207 -1.70 -10.23 -9.01
C ASP A 207 -1.12 -9.58 -10.27
N THR A 208 0.15 -9.86 -10.57
CA THR A 208 0.77 -9.44 -11.83
C THR A 208 -0.03 -9.96 -13.01
N HIS A 209 -0.45 -11.22 -12.95
CA HIS A 209 -1.30 -11.83 -13.98
C HIS A 209 -2.68 -11.15 -14.07
N LEU A 210 -3.30 -10.78 -12.94
CA LEU A 210 -4.56 -10.03 -12.93
C LEU A 210 -4.41 -8.66 -13.61
N ILE A 211 -3.34 -7.91 -13.29
CA ILE A 211 -3.07 -6.62 -13.93
C ILE A 211 -2.87 -6.77 -15.43
N LEU A 212 -2.16 -7.81 -15.89
CA LEU A 212 -1.90 -8.03 -17.31
C LEU A 212 -3.14 -8.48 -18.09
N LYS A 213 -4.04 -9.25 -17.46
CA LYS A 213 -5.33 -9.61 -18.05
C LYS A 213 -6.27 -8.42 -18.15
N GLY A 214 -6.11 -7.44 -17.26
CA GLY A 214 -7.00 -6.29 -17.17
C GLY A 214 -8.40 -6.65 -16.64
N PRO A 215 -9.31 -5.66 -16.57
CA PRO A 215 -10.66 -5.85 -16.05
C PRO A 215 -11.57 -6.69 -16.94
N SER A 216 -11.22 -6.89 -18.22
CA SER A 216 -11.96 -7.70 -19.19
C SER A 216 -11.12 -7.94 -20.44
N ASP A 217 -11.49 -8.94 -21.25
CA ASP A 217 -10.81 -9.24 -22.52
C ASP A 217 -10.83 -8.08 -23.54
N ASP A 218 -11.85 -7.21 -23.48
CA ASP A 218 -11.97 -6.06 -24.37
C ASP A 218 -11.14 -4.85 -23.88
N ASN A 219 -10.65 -4.89 -22.64
CA ASN A 219 -9.93 -3.78 -22.02
C ASN A 219 -8.68 -4.22 -21.26
N LYS A 220 -7.92 -5.17 -21.82
CA LYS A 220 -6.72 -5.76 -21.19
C LYS A 220 -5.68 -4.74 -20.75
N LYS A 221 -5.53 -3.64 -21.50
CA LYS A 221 -4.52 -2.61 -21.22
C LYS A 221 -4.82 -1.72 -20.01
N TYR A 222 -6.08 -1.66 -19.55
CA TYR A 222 -6.51 -0.64 -18.58
C TYR A 222 -5.81 -0.75 -17.23
N TYR A 223 -5.69 -1.95 -16.65
CA TYR A 223 -5.01 -2.10 -15.37
C TYR A 223 -3.51 -1.81 -15.47
N CYS A 224 -2.85 -2.19 -16.57
CA CYS A 224 -1.46 -1.78 -16.81
C CYS A 224 -1.32 -0.26 -16.85
N GLN A 225 -2.24 0.44 -17.52
CA GLN A 225 -2.25 1.91 -17.59
C GLN A 225 -2.51 2.55 -16.23
N ALA A 226 -3.46 2.04 -15.46
CA ALA A 226 -3.77 2.52 -14.13
C ALA A 226 -2.56 2.32 -13.18
N ALA A 227 -1.93 1.15 -13.18
CA ALA A 227 -0.75 0.85 -12.38
C ALA A 227 0.43 1.76 -12.72
N LEU A 228 0.78 1.91 -14.01
CA LEU A 228 1.88 2.78 -14.43
C LEU A 228 1.59 4.27 -14.19
N SER A 229 0.32 4.69 -14.30
CA SER A 229 -0.09 6.04 -13.94
C SER A 229 0.07 6.30 -12.45
N HIS A 230 -0.32 5.34 -11.60
CA HIS A 230 -0.10 5.43 -10.16
C HIS A 230 1.40 5.46 -9.82
N LEU A 231 2.21 4.59 -10.45
CA LEU A 231 3.66 4.59 -10.30
C LEU A 231 4.29 5.94 -10.67
N SER A 232 3.82 6.58 -11.75
CA SER A 232 4.25 7.92 -12.15
C SER A 232 3.90 8.99 -11.09
N LYS A 233 2.73 8.87 -10.45
CA LYS A 233 2.34 9.72 -9.33
C LYS A 233 3.25 9.52 -8.11
N ILE A 234 3.52 8.28 -7.72
CA ILE A 234 4.45 7.92 -6.63
C ILE A 234 5.83 8.55 -6.88
N PHE A 235 6.39 8.41 -8.09
CA PHE A 235 7.66 9.06 -8.45
C PHE A 235 7.61 10.58 -8.37
N SER A 236 6.50 11.19 -8.78
CA SER A 236 6.31 12.64 -8.73
C SER A 236 6.24 13.14 -7.29
N ASP A 237 5.56 12.41 -6.42
CA ASP A 237 5.37 12.77 -5.02
C ASP A 237 6.65 12.54 -4.20
N ALA A 238 7.37 11.44 -4.43
CA ALA A 238 8.69 11.19 -3.83
C ALA A 238 9.69 12.31 -4.16
N LYS A 239 9.68 12.77 -5.43
CA LYS A 239 10.49 13.90 -5.88
C LYS A 239 10.09 15.23 -5.22
N LYS A 240 8.82 15.43 -4.87
CA LYS A 240 8.36 16.62 -4.14
C LYS A 240 8.78 16.53 -2.68
N ALA A 241 8.58 15.38 -2.03
CA ALA A 241 8.96 15.13 -0.64
C ALA A 241 10.47 15.40 -0.40
N GLU A 242 11.34 14.90 -1.28
CA GLU A 242 12.80 15.15 -1.24
C GLU A 242 13.19 16.63 -1.36
N LYS A 243 12.35 17.47 -1.98
CA LYS A 243 12.61 18.92 -2.06
C LYS A 243 12.16 19.64 -0.80
N LEU A 244 11.12 19.14 -0.13
CA LEU A 244 10.55 19.72 1.09
C LEU A 244 11.40 19.37 2.31
N ASN A 245 11.89 18.12 2.41
CA ASN A 245 12.77 17.67 3.49
C ASN A 245 14.11 18.43 3.55
N LYS A 246 14.56 19.03 2.44
CA LYS A 246 15.73 19.93 2.42
C LYS A 246 15.51 21.29 3.09
N LYS A 247 14.27 21.64 3.47
CA LYS A 247 13.91 22.95 4.05
C LYS A 247 13.50 22.87 5.52
N VAL A 248 13.31 21.69 6.08
CA VAL A 248 12.97 21.50 7.49
C VAL A 248 14.22 21.06 8.23
N SER A 249 15.11 22.02 8.47
CA SER A 249 16.06 21.91 9.58
C SER A 249 15.28 22.17 10.87
N ASP A 250 15.18 21.13 11.68
CA ASP A 250 15.10 21.15 13.14
C ASP A 250 14.33 22.34 13.76
N LYS A 251 13.04 22.10 14.01
CA LYS A 251 12.29 22.87 15.00
C LYS A 251 11.66 21.89 15.96
N GLY A 252 12.38 21.63 17.06
CA GLY A 252 11.82 20.93 18.20
C GLY A 252 10.60 21.65 18.78
N LYS A 253 9.77 20.85 19.46
CA LYS A 253 9.08 21.22 20.69
C LYS A 253 8.80 19.93 21.47
N ASP A 254 9.38 19.89 22.66
CA ASP A 254 9.10 18.94 23.73
C ASP A 254 7.60 18.91 24.09
N VAL A 255 6.79 18.02 23.49
CA VAL A 255 5.59 17.43 24.15
C VAL A 255 5.23 16.03 23.58
N ASN A 256 6.19 15.23 23.11
CA ASN A 256 5.83 14.04 22.33
C ASN A 256 6.07 12.73 23.09
N ARG A 257 5.13 12.33 23.96
CA ARG A 257 5.20 11.08 24.75
C ARG A 257 5.13 9.84 23.84
N PHE A 258 4.30 9.89 22.78
CA PHE A 258 4.21 8.82 21.80
C PHE A 258 5.44 8.82 20.91
N SER A 259 5.77 9.94 20.24
CA SER A 259 6.89 9.96 19.29
C SER A 259 8.26 9.73 19.95
N LYS A 260 8.38 9.90 21.27
CA LYS A 260 9.57 9.50 22.03
C LYS A 260 9.65 8.00 22.27
N LYS A 261 8.50 7.36 22.51
CA LYS A 261 8.40 5.91 22.78
C LYS A 261 8.39 5.09 21.48
N PHE A 262 7.75 5.63 20.46
CA PHE A 262 7.66 5.12 19.10
C PHE A 262 8.16 6.20 18.15
N PRO A 263 9.49 6.30 17.97
CA PRO A 263 10.05 7.23 17.00
C PRO A 263 9.43 6.96 15.64
N GLU A 264 8.92 8.00 14.99
CA GLU A 264 8.54 7.89 13.57
C GLU A 264 9.71 7.26 12.81
N HIS A 265 9.40 6.47 11.78
CA HIS A 265 10.40 5.95 10.86
C HIS A 265 11.12 7.10 10.17
N THR A 266 12.15 7.62 10.82
CA THR A 266 13.02 8.61 10.23
C THR A 266 13.74 7.92 9.08
N GLN A 267 13.67 8.51 7.89
CA GLN A 267 14.36 8.05 6.67
C GLN A 267 15.91 8.00 6.83
N SER A 268 16.44 8.21 8.03
CA SER A 268 17.86 8.24 8.37
C SER A 268 18.58 6.92 8.10
N HIS A 269 17.87 5.79 8.22
CA HIS A 269 18.38 4.46 7.93
C HIS A 269 18.22 4.07 6.45
N LEU A 270 17.41 4.81 5.69
CA LEU A 270 17.17 4.56 4.27
C LEU A 270 18.24 5.25 3.41
N PRO A 271 18.63 4.63 2.28
CA PRO A 271 19.53 5.29 1.34
C PRO A 271 18.88 6.53 0.74
N LYS A 272 19.68 7.58 0.52
CA LYS A 272 19.19 8.82 -0.07
C LYS A 272 18.65 8.61 -1.48
N LEU A 273 17.47 9.15 -1.76
CA LEU A 273 16.84 9.04 -3.08
C LEU A 273 17.52 9.95 -4.12
N ASP A 274 18.02 9.36 -5.21
CA ASP A 274 18.54 10.13 -6.35
C ASP A 274 17.40 10.71 -7.21
N VAL A 275 17.08 11.97 -6.96
CA VAL A 275 16.07 12.74 -7.69
C VAL A 275 16.35 12.79 -9.21
N SER A 276 17.61 12.71 -9.65
CA SER A 276 17.96 12.69 -11.07
C SER A 276 17.59 11.36 -11.71
N LYS A 277 17.81 10.23 -11.01
CA LYS A 277 17.32 8.91 -11.42
C LYS A 277 15.80 8.92 -11.51
N VAL A 278 15.09 9.41 -10.50
CA VAL A 278 13.61 9.48 -10.49
C VAL A 278 13.07 10.27 -11.70
N LYS A 279 13.71 11.37 -12.10
CA LYS A 279 13.32 12.11 -13.32
C LYS A 279 13.45 11.28 -14.60
N LYS A 280 14.49 10.45 -14.71
CA LYS A 280 14.66 9.54 -15.85
C LYS A 280 13.59 8.44 -15.83
N LEU A 281 13.27 7.91 -14.65
CA LEU A 281 12.22 6.90 -14.49
C LEU A 281 10.82 7.43 -14.86
N LEU A 282 10.50 8.68 -14.51
CA LEU A 282 9.27 9.33 -14.97
C LEU A 282 9.14 9.32 -16.50
N LYS A 283 10.24 9.60 -17.22
CA LYS A 283 10.27 9.53 -18.68
C LYS A 283 10.20 8.11 -19.23
N LYS A 284 10.79 7.14 -18.51
CA LYS A 284 10.67 5.72 -18.84
C LYS A 284 9.23 5.21 -18.70
N VAL A 285 8.54 5.59 -17.62
CA VAL A 285 7.13 5.24 -17.39
C VAL A 285 6.21 5.94 -18.40
N GLU A 286 6.46 7.22 -18.72
CA GLU A 286 5.75 7.94 -19.80
C GLU A 286 5.88 7.21 -21.15
N TYR A 287 7.08 6.72 -21.46
CA TYR A 287 7.32 5.91 -22.65
C TYR A 287 6.56 4.58 -22.62
N TYR A 288 6.54 3.87 -21.49
CA TYR A 288 5.77 2.62 -21.33
C TYR A 288 4.27 2.82 -21.45
N LEU A 289 3.72 3.87 -20.84
CA LEU A 289 2.31 4.23 -21.01
C LEU A 289 1.98 4.55 -22.47
N SER A 290 2.84 5.30 -23.16
CA SER A 290 2.66 5.63 -24.58
C SER A 290 2.74 4.38 -25.48
N TYR A 291 3.60 3.42 -25.12
CA TYR A 291 3.71 2.13 -25.79
C TYR A 291 2.43 1.31 -25.63
N ILE A 292 1.93 1.15 -24.39
CA ILE A 292 0.71 0.40 -24.09
C ILE A 292 -0.50 1.04 -24.79
N GLU A 293 -0.57 2.37 -24.85
CA GLU A 293 -1.66 3.04 -25.55
C GLU A 293 -1.65 2.73 -27.05
N SER A 294 -0.46 2.61 -27.66
CA SER A 294 -0.28 2.40 -29.10
C SER A 294 -0.36 0.93 -29.53
N TYR A 295 0.13 0.00 -28.70
CA TYR A 295 0.31 -1.42 -29.06
C TYR A 295 -0.42 -2.40 -28.13
N GLY A 296 -0.90 -1.95 -26.97
CA GLY A 296 -1.49 -2.81 -25.94
C GLY A 296 -0.44 -3.62 -25.15
N MET A 297 -0.93 -4.63 -24.44
CA MET A 297 -0.14 -5.61 -23.65
C MET A 297 -0.52 -7.03 -24.06
N ASN A 298 -0.46 -7.33 -25.36
CA ASN A 298 -0.75 -8.67 -25.85
C ASN A 298 0.48 -9.56 -25.64
N MET A 299 0.44 -10.36 -24.58
CA MET A 299 1.37 -11.48 -24.40
C MET A 299 0.83 -12.62 -25.26
N GLU A 300 1.56 -13.02 -26.30
CA GLU A 300 1.26 -14.23 -27.09
C GLU A 300 1.34 -15.50 -26.23
#